data_AF-A0AAR5PX45-F1
#
_entry.id   AF-A0AAR5PX45-F1
#
_cell.length_a   1.000
_cell.length_b   1.000
_cell.length_c   1.000
_cell.angle_alpha   90.00
_cell.angle_beta   90.00
_cell.angle_gamma   90.00
#
_symmetry.space_group_name_H-M   'P 1'
#
loop_
_entity.id
_entity.type
_entity.pdbx_description
1 polymer ?
#
loop_
_entity_poly.entity_id
_entity_poly.type
_entity_poly.pdbx_seq_one_letter_code
_entity_poly.pdbx_strand_id
1 'polypeptide(L)'
;MIEVPQVPKKKGKKPQLNPATHQLSVLASGTLSKGAFLCSVLSENPEHFHLAFRVGMFGLEMARPPASTKPLEVKLANQETDLVNLLKKLPLGPRELQILRTRAQEIKDGTIKSRGEAMLPIMLASFIFDALVIPSIVGRDRSKIVLRLPTDESLAYEAAVVALGLKANVSEADHPLLCEGTRRQRGELAIALLTFYKDDSYKICRIMEKLLDKEVHQLIKTPLISPYYTNNPPIHHMKEREGESSAMPTSPFIPGAEGIATECTTGSRPHSSTSAEVEQGMGALSVGTSINALGQGVNSRTKDGRYKKRAYPSIPNQPSEAGAHFMFELAKTVLNKAGGSSSTSLFTQPSTTQTHHGPHRGLHMCAFQMGLYALGLHNCVSPNWLSRTYSSHVSWITGQAMEIGAAAICFLIDTWEGHLTPPEAASIADRASRGCDTNMVNAAANLALSVLPHSHALNPNEIQRAILQCKEQSDDMLEHACLTVETAAKGGGVYPEVLFQVAKYWFELYVRYTPGGEQLIDIEVPMTDCLIDPHTQLVALIEQPVGPDVPVTATPVVVTTAPPLYPHGAPPVGMYVSHYNFVPAHPGATAGAFGG
;
A
#
# COMPACT_ATOMS: atom_id res chain seq x y z
N MET A 1 -25.50 -32.41 3.25
CA MET A 1 -24.06 -32.74 3.34
C MET A 1 -23.78 -33.86 2.35
N ILE A 2 -22.96 -33.62 1.34
CA ILE A 2 -22.35 -34.68 0.54
C ILE A 2 -20.85 -34.43 0.65
N GLU A 3 -20.21 -35.21 1.52
CA GLU A 3 -18.77 -35.21 1.72
C GLU A 3 -18.13 -35.90 0.51
N VAL A 4 -17.34 -35.16 -0.26
CA VAL A 4 -16.66 -35.70 -1.44
C VAL A 4 -15.31 -36.29 -1.00
N PRO A 5 -15.03 -37.59 -1.26
CA PRO A 5 -13.79 -38.21 -0.83
C PRO A 5 -12.56 -37.61 -1.52
N GLN A 6 -11.52 -37.26 -0.75
CA GLN A 6 -10.22 -36.87 -1.30
C GLN A 6 -9.43 -38.11 -1.77
N VAL A 7 -9.11 -38.15 -3.07
CA VAL A 7 -8.26 -39.21 -3.65
C VAL A 7 -6.78 -38.78 -3.61
N PRO A 8 -5.82 -39.68 -3.30
CA PRO A 8 -4.41 -39.32 -3.17
C PRO A 8 -3.81 -38.79 -4.47
N LYS A 9 -3.16 -37.62 -4.41
CA LYS A 9 -2.45 -37.00 -5.55
C LYS A 9 -1.20 -37.82 -5.93
N LYS A 10 -1.25 -38.58 -7.04
CA LYS A 10 -0.05 -39.14 -7.67
C LYS A 10 0.70 -38.04 -8.44
N LYS A 11 1.98 -37.83 -8.12
CA LYS A 11 2.90 -36.88 -8.78
C LYS A 11 2.94 -37.11 -10.30
N GLY A 12 2.76 -36.05 -11.08
CA GLY A 12 3.19 -35.99 -12.49
C GLY A 12 2.11 -35.93 -13.58
N LYS A 13 0.80 -35.93 -13.25
CA LYS A 13 -0.27 -35.73 -14.25
C LYS A 13 -1.06 -34.45 -13.93
N LYS A 14 -1.47 -33.72 -14.98
CA LYS A 14 -2.35 -32.54 -14.90
C LYS A 14 -3.48 -32.80 -13.90
N PRO A 15 -3.88 -31.82 -13.06
CA PRO A 15 -4.92 -32.04 -12.06
C PRO A 15 -6.16 -32.62 -12.76
N GLN A 16 -6.48 -33.86 -12.44
CA GLN A 16 -7.61 -34.56 -13.02
C GLN A 16 -8.86 -33.85 -12.48
N LEU A 17 -9.59 -33.19 -13.38
CA LEU A 17 -10.81 -32.46 -13.06
C LEU A 17 -11.78 -33.42 -12.37
N ASN A 18 -12.21 -33.13 -11.15
CA ASN A 18 -13.19 -33.97 -10.46
C ASN A 18 -14.55 -33.86 -11.21
N PRO A 19 -15.08 -34.95 -11.79
CA PRO A 19 -16.29 -34.90 -12.59
C PRO A 19 -17.50 -34.39 -11.79
N ALA A 20 -17.59 -34.72 -10.50
CA ALA A 20 -18.69 -34.31 -9.64
C ALA A 20 -18.67 -32.79 -9.37
N THR A 21 -17.50 -32.22 -9.07
CA THR A 21 -17.37 -30.77 -8.86
C THR A 21 -17.57 -29.99 -10.17
N HIS A 22 -17.18 -30.58 -11.31
CA HIS A 22 -17.43 -30.00 -12.61
C HIS A 22 -18.93 -29.96 -12.94
N GLN A 23 -19.64 -31.08 -12.77
CA GLN A 23 -21.09 -31.13 -12.96
C GLN A 23 -21.82 -30.13 -12.06
N LEU A 24 -21.42 -30.01 -10.79
CA LEU A 24 -22.01 -29.03 -9.87
C LEU A 24 -21.75 -27.58 -10.32
N SER A 25 -20.55 -27.27 -10.83
CA SER A 25 -20.24 -25.94 -11.37
C SER A 25 -21.07 -25.62 -12.62
N VAL A 26 -21.26 -26.61 -13.51
CA VAL A 26 -22.09 -26.45 -14.71
C VAL A 26 -23.56 -26.28 -14.35
N LEU A 27 -24.05 -27.05 -13.37
CA LEU A 27 -25.40 -26.91 -12.84
C LEU A 27 -25.61 -25.51 -12.24
N ALA A 28 -24.68 -25.03 -11.43
CA ALA A 28 -24.73 -23.67 -10.88
C ALA A 28 -24.81 -22.60 -11.99
N SER A 29 -24.01 -22.74 -13.06
CA SER A 29 -24.07 -21.81 -14.21
C SER A 29 -25.42 -21.89 -14.93
N GLY A 30 -25.96 -23.11 -15.11
CA GLY A 30 -27.28 -23.31 -15.69
C GLY A 30 -28.40 -22.69 -14.84
N THR A 31 -28.35 -22.87 -13.52
CA THR A 31 -29.30 -22.28 -12.56
C THR A 31 -29.26 -20.76 -12.60
N LEU A 32 -28.07 -20.14 -12.58
CA LEU A 32 -27.96 -18.68 -12.66
C LEU A 32 -28.46 -18.13 -14.01
N SER A 33 -28.14 -18.79 -15.13
CA SER A 33 -28.66 -18.38 -16.44
C SER A 33 -30.18 -18.47 -16.52
N LYS A 34 -30.78 -19.56 -16.03
CA LYS A 34 -32.23 -19.74 -15.99
C LYS A 34 -32.88 -18.73 -15.03
N GLY A 35 -32.26 -18.48 -13.88
CA GLY A 35 -32.69 -17.47 -12.93
C GLY A 35 -32.67 -16.06 -13.52
N ALA A 36 -31.60 -15.70 -14.24
CA ALA A 36 -31.49 -14.41 -14.91
C ALA A 36 -32.53 -14.25 -16.03
N PHE A 37 -32.73 -15.28 -16.85
CA PHE A 37 -33.77 -15.30 -17.87
C PHE A 37 -35.17 -15.13 -17.25
N LEU A 38 -35.49 -15.93 -16.23
CA LEU A 38 -36.78 -15.85 -15.55
C LEU A 38 -36.98 -14.48 -14.88
N CYS A 39 -35.96 -13.94 -14.23
CA CYS A 39 -35.99 -12.59 -13.66
C CYS A 39 -36.27 -11.54 -14.75
N SER A 40 -35.67 -11.67 -15.93
CA SER A 40 -35.92 -10.76 -17.05
C SER A 40 -37.35 -10.84 -17.56
N VAL A 41 -37.86 -12.05 -17.83
CA VAL A 41 -39.24 -12.25 -18.34
C VAL A 41 -40.27 -11.77 -17.33
N LEU A 42 -40.08 -12.08 -16.05
CA LEU A 42 -40.98 -11.63 -14.99
C LEU A 42 -40.91 -10.11 -14.78
N SER A 43 -39.80 -9.46 -15.14
CA SER A 43 -39.65 -8.00 -15.05
C SER A 43 -40.39 -7.22 -16.14
N GLU A 44 -41.01 -7.89 -17.12
CA GLU A 44 -41.83 -7.23 -18.14
C GLU A 44 -43.22 -6.86 -17.61
N ASN A 45 -43.70 -7.58 -16.59
CA ASN A 45 -45.06 -7.45 -16.06
C ASN A 45 -45.05 -6.93 -14.61
N PRO A 46 -45.71 -5.80 -14.29
CA PRO A 46 -45.69 -5.21 -12.96
C PRO A 46 -46.17 -6.12 -11.83
N GLU A 47 -47.14 -6.99 -12.10
CA GLU A 47 -47.69 -7.93 -11.13
C GLU A 47 -46.66 -8.97 -10.66
N HIS A 48 -45.63 -9.21 -11.47
CA HIS A 48 -44.62 -10.23 -11.22
C HIS A 48 -43.30 -9.65 -10.66
N PHE A 49 -43.21 -8.35 -10.42
CA PHE A 49 -41.98 -7.71 -9.93
C PHE A 49 -41.47 -8.31 -8.62
N HIS A 50 -42.37 -8.62 -7.68
CA HIS A 50 -42.00 -9.29 -6.43
C HIS A 50 -41.38 -10.67 -6.68
N LEU A 51 -41.96 -11.43 -7.62
CA LEU A 51 -41.45 -12.76 -7.98
C LEU A 51 -40.10 -12.65 -8.71
N ALA A 52 -39.97 -11.72 -9.65
CA ALA A 52 -38.72 -11.41 -10.33
C ALA A 52 -37.62 -11.09 -9.32
N PHE A 53 -37.93 -10.23 -8.34
CA PHE A 53 -37.01 -9.88 -7.26
C PHE A 53 -36.58 -11.11 -6.46
N ARG A 54 -37.53 -11.96 -6.03
CA ARG A 54 -37.20 -13.19 -5.29
C ARG A 54 -36.33 -14.16 -6.09
N VAL A 55 -36.56 -14.29 -7.40
CA VAL A 55 -35.73 -15.12 -8.29
C VAL A 55 -34.31 -14.55 -8.39
N GLY A 56 -34.17 -13.23 -8.56
CA GLY A 56 -32.86 -12.58 -8.59
C GLY A 56 -32.11 -12.73 -7.26
N MET A 57 -32.80 -12.51 -6.13
CA MET A 57 -32.25 -12.69 -4.79
C MET A 57 -31.80 -14.13 -4.53
N PHE A 58 -32.58 -15.12 -4.98
CA PHE A 58 -32.18 -16.53 -4.90
C PHE A 58 -30.85 -16.78 -5.63
N GLY A 59 -30.66 -16.19 -6.81
CA GLY A 59 -29.40 -16.30 -7.55
C GLY A 59 -28.20 -15.69 -6.79
N LEU A 60 -28.40 -14.55 -6.12
CA LEU A 60 -27.37 -13.94 -5.27
C LEU A 60 -27.13 -14.71 -3.97
N GLU A 61 -28.12 -15.41 -3.43
CA GLU A 61 -27.99 -16.20 -2.19
C GLU A 61 -27.49 -17.62 -2.46
N MET A 62 -27.46 -18.05 -3.73
CA MET A 62 -27.12 -19.41 -4.12
C MET A 62 -25.70 -19.79 -3.66
N ALA A 63 -25.62 -20.79 -2.79
CA ALA A 63 -24.38 -21.41 -2.38
C ALA A 63 -23.78 -22.25 -3.52
N ARG A 64 -22.47 -22.09 -3.75
CA ARG A 64 -21.73 -22.93 -4.70
C ARG A 64 -20.28 -23.12 -4.25
N PRO A 65 -19.63 -24.24 -4.62
CA PRO A 65 -18.18 -24.35 -4.49
C PRO A 65 -17.47 -23.44 -5.51
N PRO A 66 -16.15 -23.24 -5.35
CA PRO A 66 -15.30 -22.68 -6.39
C PRO A 66 -15.47 -23.47 -7.69
N ALA A 67 -15.45 -22.79 -8.83
CA ALA A 67 -15.64 -23.45 -10.11
C ALA A 67 -14.48 -24.41 -10.40
N SER A 68 -14.84 -25.54 -11.00
CA SER A 68 -13.88 -26.55 -11.45
C SER A 68 -12.88 -26.06 -12.51
N THR A 69 -13.24 -25.04 -13.31
CA THR A 69 -12.38 -24.49 -14.35
C THR A 69 -12.36 -22.96 -14.35
N LYS A 70 -11.24 -22.39 -14.81
CA LYS A 70 -11.05 -20.94 -14.92
C LYS A 70 -12.14 -20.22 -15.75
N PRO A 71 -12.48 -20.67 -16.98
CA PRO A 71 -13.53 -20.01 -17.77
C PRO A 71 -14.90 -20.05 -17.10
N LEU A 72 -15.19 -21.13 -16.37
CA LEU A 72 -16.47 -21.28 -15.68
C LEU A 72 -16.57 -20.35 -14.46
N GLU A 73 -15.47 -20.11 -13.75
CA GLU A 73 -15.42 -19.11 -12.68
C GLU A 73 -15.73 -17.70 -13.20
N VAL A 74 -15.10 -17.31 -14.32
CA VAL A 74 -15.38 -16.01 -14.98
C VAL A 74 -16.85 -15.92 -15.41
N LYS A 75 -17.38 -16.98 -16.02
CA LYS A 75 -18.77 -17.03 -16.45
C LYS A 75 -19.74 -16.88 -15.27
N LEU A 76 -19.50 -17.59 -14.16
CA LEU A 76 -20.32 -17.51 -12.96
C LEU A 76 -20.29 -16.11 -12.34
N ALA A 77 -19.11 -15.48 -12.27
CA ALA A 77 -18.98 -14.10 -11.79
C ALA A 77 -19.72 -13.08 -12.68
N ASN A 78 -19.67 -13.27 -14.01
CA ASN A 78 -20.45 -12.46 -14.94
C ASN A 78 -21.95 -12.64 -14.74
N GLN A 79 -22.42 -13.89 -14.65
CA GLN A 79 -23.83 -14.21 -14.42
C GLN A 79 -24.36 -13.61 -13.10
N GLU A 80 -23.55 -13.62 -12.04
CA GLU A 80 -23.88 -12.98 -10.77
C GLU A 80 -24.01 -11.45 -10.94
N THR A 81 -23.09 -10.83 -11.69
CA THR A 81 -23.15 -9.40 -12.01
C THR A 81 -24.39 -9.04 -12.83
N ASP A 82 -24.74 -9.85 -13.83
CA ASP A 82 -25.94 -9.69 -14.64
C ASP A 82 -27.21 -9.74 -13.79
N LEU A 83 -27.28 -10.66 -12.82
CA LEU A 83 -28.39 -10.76 -11.86
C LEU A 83 -28.51 -9.51 -10.99
N VAL A 84 -27.40 -8.99 -10.47
CA VAL A 84 -27.42 -7.71 -9.72
C VAL A 84 -27.95 -6.58 -10.63
N ASN A 85 -27.51 -6.52 -11.88
CA ASN A 85 -27.98 -5.50 -12.82
C ASN A 85 -29.47 -5.60 -13.13
N LEU A 86 -30.04 -6.82 -13.19
CA LEU A 86 -31.48 -7.03 -13.32
C LEU A 86 -32.22 -6.59 -12.05
N LEU A 87 -31.73 -6.98 -10.87
CA LEU A 87 -32.29 -6.56 -9.59
C LEU A 87 -32.29 -5.04 -9.41
N LYS A 88 -31.22 -4.36 -9.88
CA LYS A 88 -31.13 -2.89 -9.86
C LYS A 88 -32.18 -2.20 -10.74
N LYS A 89 -32.73 -2.88 -11.75
CA LYS A 89 -33.76 -2.33 -12.64
C LYS A 89 -35.18 -2.47 -12.06
N LEU A 90 -35.40 -3.43 -11.17
CA LEU A 90 -36.70 -3.70 -10.58
C LEU A 90 -37.13 -2.55 -9.63
N PRO A 91 -38.42 -2.20 -9.59
CA PRO A 91 -38.93 -1.34 -8.53
C PRO A 91 -38.92 -2.12 -7.20
N LEU A 92 -38.46 -1.44 -6.14
CA LEU A 92 -38.43 -2.00 -4.80
C LEU A 92 -39.62 -1.43 -4.02
N GLY A 93 -40.55 -2.29 -3.66
CA GLY A 93 -41.66 -1.97 -2.78
C GLY A 93 -41.36 -2.35 -1.33
N PRO A 94 -42.37 -2.24 -0.44
CA PRO A 94 -42.20 -2.52 0.99
C PRO A 94 -41.77 -3.97 1.27
N ARG A 95 -42.26 -4.94 0.48
CA ARG A 95 -41.94 -6.36 0.65
C ARG A 95 -40.49 -6.66 0.29
N GLU A 96 -40.00 -6.08 -0.82
CA GLU A 96 -38.63 -6.23 -1.28
C GLU A 96 -37.66 -5.58 -0.28
N LEU A 97 -37.97 -4.38 0.19
CA LEU A 97 -37.18 -3.69 1.21
C LEU A 97 -37.12 -4.48 2.52
N GLN A 98 -38.22 -5.13 2.93
CA GLN A 98 -38.22 -5.97 4.12
C GLN A 98 -37.31 -7.20 3.99
N ILE A 99 -37.26 -7.82 2.81
CA ILE A 99 -36.31 -8.90 2.53
C ILE A 99 -34.87 -8.38 2.66
N LEU A 100 -34.56 -7.22 2.07
CA LEU A 100 -33.22 -6.63 2.14
C LEU A 100 -32.80 -6.29 3.57
N ARG A 101 -33.71 -5.74 4.39
CA ARG A 101 -33.45 -5.48 5.82
C ARG A 101 -33.15 -6.76 6.58
N THR A 102 -33.92 -7.82 6.32
CA THR A 102 -33.69 -9.12 6.94
C THR A 102 -32.31 -9.67 6.57
N ARG A 103 -31.92 -9.58 5.29
CA ARG A 103 -30.57 -9.99 4.85
C ARG A 103 -29.46 -9.13 5.43
N ALA A 104 -29.66 -7.82 5.51
CA ALA A 104 -28.71 -6.91 6.12
C ALA A 104 -28.48 -7.28 7.60
N GLN A 105 -29.54 -7.60 8.33
CA GLN A 105 -29.47 -8.06 9.70
C GLN A 105 -28.75 -9.41 9.82
N GLU A 106 -29.06 -10.38 8.96
CA GLU A 106 -28.38 -11.68 8.93
C GLU A 106 -26.87 -11.58 8.62
N ILE A 107 -26.46 -10.65 7.75
CA ILE A 107 -25.04 -10.37 7.48
C ILE A 107 -24.39 -9.71 8.70
N LYS A 108 -25.05 -8.69 9.27
CA LYS A 108 -24.56 -7.97 10.45
C LYS A 108 -24.34 -8.90 11.65
N ASP A 109 -25.29 -9.79 11.92
CA ASP A 109 -25.22 -10.75 13.04
C ASP A 109 -24.25 -11.91 12.76
N GLY A 110 -23.72 -12.00 11.54
CA GLY A 110 -22.81 -13.07 11.14
C GLY A 110 -23.50 -14.42 10.95
N THR A 111 -24.81 -14.43 10.74
CA THR A 111 -25.57 -15.62 10.33
C THR A 111 -25.20 -16.02 8.90
N ILE A 112 -25.02 -15.04 8.01
CA ILE A 112 -24.53 -15.24 6.64
C ILE A 112 -23.07 -14.78 6.55
N LYS A 113 -22.14 -15.71 6.76
CA LYS A 113 -20.69 -15.47 6.60
C LYS A 113 -20.15 -15.94 5.25
N SER A 114 -20.79 -16.95 4.65
CA SER A 114 -20.39 -17.51 3.37
C SER A 114 -21.58 -18.15 2.66
N ARG A 115 -21.52 -18.21 1.32
CA ARG A 115 -22.43 -18.94 0.45
C ARG A 115 -21.79 -20.29 0.11
N GLY A 116 -21.89 -21.23 1.05
CA GLY A 116 -21.16 -22.51 1.00
C GLY A 116 -19.78 -22.39 1.66
N GLU A 117 -18.79 -23.12 1.15
CA GLU A 117 -17.45 -23.21 1.79
C GLU A 117 -16.52 -22.03 1.46
N ALA A 118 -16.81 -21.27 0.38
CA ALA A 118 -15.82 -20.40 -0.25
C ALA A 118 -16.30 -19.00 -0.62
N MET A 119 -17.56 -18.85 -1.05
CA MET A 119 -18.07 -17.61 -1.63
C MET A 119 -18.49 -16.62 -0.56
N LEU A 120 -18.08 -15.37 -0.66
CA LEU A 120 -18.51 -14.31 0.26
C LEU A 120 -19.77 -13.60 -0.25
N PRO A 121 -20.64 -13.07 0.63
CA PRO A 121 -21.85 -12.34 0.27
C PRO A 121 -21.56 -10.86 -0.09
N ILE A 122 -20.43 -10.54 -0.73
CA ILE A 122 -20.01 -9.15 -1.00
C ILE A 122 -20.96 -8.45 -2.00
N MET A 123 -21.33 -9.12 -3.09
CA MET A 123 -22.29 -8.57 -4.07
C MET A 123 -23.67 -8.34 -3.46
N LEU A 124 -24.10 -9.25 -2.57
CA LEU A 124 -25.36 -9.10 -1.84
C LEU A 124 -25.30 -7.89 -0.90
N ALA A 125 -24.23 -7.74 -0.11
CA ALA A 125 -24.03 -6.59 0.76
C ALA A 125 -23.96 -5.27 -0.03
N SER A 126 -23.28 -5.26 -1.18
CA SER A 126 -23.22 -4.11 -2.09
C SER A 126 -24.60 -3.76 -2.64
N PHE A 127 -25.39 -4.74 -3.08
CA PHE A 127 -26.75 -4.49 -3.55
C PHE A 127 -27.67 -3.97 -2.44
N ILE A 128 -27.58 -4.53 -1.22
CA ILE A 128 -28.31 -4.05 -0.05
C ILE A 128 -27.95 -2.60 0.26
N PHE A 129 -26.65 -2.26 0.24
CA PHE A 129 -26.18 -0.90 0.47
C PHE A 129 -26.72 0.07 -0.59
N ASP A 130 -26.62 -0.27 -1.87
CA ASP A 130 -27.19 0.54 -2.94
C ASP A 130 -28.71 0.73 -2.76
N ALA A 131 -29.44 -0.34 -2.46
CA ALA A 131 -30.89 -0.30 -2.33
C ALA A 131 -31.38 0.49 -1.09
N LEU A 132 -30.72 0.33 0.06
CA LEU A 132 -31.13 0.93 1.34
C LEU A 132 -30.50 2.29 1.62
N VAL A 133 -29.35 2.62 1.00
CA VAL A 133 -28.62 3.86 1.23
C VAL A 133 -28.63 4.78 0.01
N ILE A 134 -28.41 4.25 -1.20
CA ILE A 134 -28.25 5.06 -2.43
C ILE A 134 -29.32 4.70 -3.49
N PRO A 135 -30.59 5.09 -3.28
CA PRO A 135 -31.71 4.58 -4.09
C PRO A 135 -31.68 5.12 -5.51
N SER A 136 -30.92 6.20 -5.78
CA SER A 136 -30.69 6.71 -7.14
C SER A 136 -29.97 5.70 -8.04
N ILE A 137 -29.25 4.73 -7.46
CA ILE A 137 -28.56 3.66 -8.19
C ILE A 137 -29.51 2.49 -8.49
N VAL A 138 -30.66 2.40 -7.80
CA VAL A 138 -31.57 1.26 -7.84
C VAL A 138 -32.98 1.71 -8.25
N GLY A 139 -33.40 1.40 -9.47
CA GLY A 139 -34.73 1.66 -10.05
C GLY A 139 -35.01 3.13 -10.42
N ARG A 140 -36.10 3.36 -11.17
CA ARG A 140 -36.38 4.63 -11.88
C ARG A 140 -37.23 5.68 -11.14
N ASP A 141 -37.64 5.43 -9.89
CA ASP A 141 -38.73 6.20 -9.26
C ASP A 141 -38.35 6.87 -7.93
N ARG A 142 -38.67 8.17 -7.81
CA ARG A 142 -38.44 9.04 -6.65
C ARG A 142 -39.36 8.70 -5.45
N SER A 143 -40.42 7.93 -5.68
CA SER A 143 -41.38 7.49 -4.66
C SER A 143 -40.78 6.64 -3.53
N LYS A 144 -39.51 6.22 -3.66
CA LYS A 144 -38.78 5.34 -2.73
C LYS A 144 -38.33 6.00 -1.43
N ILE A 145 -38.26 7.34 -1.36
CA ILE A 145 -37.81 8.06 -0.16
C ILE A 145 -38.76 7.80 1.02
N VAL A 146 -40.07 7.66 0.75
CA VAL A 146 -41.11 7.50 1.78
C VAL A 146 -41.13 6.10 2.42
N LEU A 147 -40.58 5.08 1.74
CA LEU A 147 -40.57 3.69 2.23
C LEU A 147 -39.36 3.35 3.11
N ARG A 148 -38.44 4.32 3.30
CA ARG A 148 -37.22 4.12 4.08
C ARG A 148 -37.45 4.36 5.56
N LEU A 149 -36.85 3.49 6.36
CA LEU A 149 -36.77 3.67 7.80
C LEU A 149 -35.49 4.42 8.14
N PRO A 150 -35.50 5.28 9.17
CA PRO A 150 -34.27 5.94 9.64
C PRO A 150 -33.14 4.97 10.01
N THR A 151 -33.48 3.74 10.37
CA THR A 151 -32.53 2.67 10.72
C THR A 151 -31.83 2.06 9.51
N ASP A 152 -32.38 2.20 8.30
CA ASP A 152 -31.91 1.49 7.09
C ASP A 152 -30.46 1.82 6.75
N GLU A 153 -30.05 3.08 6.89
CA GLU A 153 -28.67 3.51 6.63
C GLU A 153 -27.69 2.82 7.58
N SER A 154 -27.94 2.90 8.89
CA SER A 154 -27.08 2.30 9.91
C SER A 154 -26.97 0.78 9.74
N LEU A 155 -28.09 0.12 9.45
CA LEU A 155 -28.15 -1.33 9.26
C LEU A 155 -27.35 -1.76 8.02
N ALA A 156 -27.55 -1.06 6.89
CA ALA A 156 -26.85 -1.35 5.66
C ALA A 156 -25.34 -1.08 5.76
N TYR A 157 -24.96 -0.01 6.47
CA TYR A 157 -23.56 0.30 6.76
C TYR A 157 -22.89 -0.81 7.57
N GLU A 158 -23.48 -1.23 8.69
CA GLU A 158 -22.94 -2.32 9.52
C GLU A 158 -22.80 -3.62 8.72
N ALA A 159 -23.84 -3.98 7.96
CA ALA A 159 -23.81 -5.17 7.11
C ALA A 159 -22.68 -5.10 6.05
N ALA A 160 -22.50 -3.94 5.41
CA ALA A 160 -21.46 -3.73 4.41
C ALA A 160 -20.05 -3.79 5.01
N VAL A 161 -19.84 -3.18 6.19
CA VAL A 161 -18.55 -3.22 6.90
C VAL A 161 -18.23 -4.64 7.39
N VAL A 162 -19.21 -5.38 7.90
CA VAL A 162 -19.04 -6.80 8.25
C VAL A 162 -18.67 -7.61 7.00
N ALA A 163 -19.39 -7.44 5.90
CA ALA A 163 -19.11 -8.13 4.64
C ALA A 163 -17.72 -7.84 4.07
N LEU A 164 -17.23 -6.60 4.23
CA LEU A 164 -15.89 -6.18 3.82
C LEU A 164 -14.79 -6.96 4.56
N GLY A 165 -15.01 -7.25 5.84
CA GLY A 165 -14.08 -7.97 6.72
C GLY A 165 -14.21 -9.49 6.69
N LEU A 166 -15.13 -10.06 5.91
CA LEU A 166 -15.26 -11.53 5.79
C LEU A 166 -14.05 -12.13 5.06
N LYS A 167 -13.67 -13.35 5.45
CA LYS A 167 -12.49 -14.05 4.91
C LYS A 167 -12.91 -15.27 4.11
N ALA A 168 -12.37 -15.39 2.90
CA ALA A 168 -12.61 -16.56 2.06
C ALA A 168 -11.73 -17.70 2.54
N ASN A 169 -12.28 -18.91 2.67
CA ASN A 169 -11.53 -20.10 3.04
C ASN A 169 -10.99 -20.83 1.81
N VAL A 170 -10.28 -20.10 0.94
CA VAL A 170 -9.77 -20.63 -0.33
C VAL A 170 -8.35 -20.16 -0.60
N SER A 171 -7.51 -21.07 -1.06
CA SER A 171 -6.14 -20.81 -1.52
C SER A 171 -6.14 -20.16 -2.91
N GLU A 172 -5.42 -19.04 -3.05
CA GLU A 172 -5.26 -18.35 -4.33
C GLU A 172 -4.44 -19.18 -5.34
N ALA A 173 -3.57 -20.09 -4.88
CA ALA A 173 -2.89 -21.04 -5.75
C ALA A 173 -3.85 -21.98 -6.49
N ASP A 174 -4.92 -22.39 -5.81
CA ASP A 174 -5.90 -23.34 -6.35
C ASP A 174 -7.01 -22.62 -7.14
N HIS A 175 -7.46 -21.46 -6.67
CA HIS A 175 -8.58 -20.72 -7.26
C HIS A 175 -8.28 -19.24 -7.52
N PRO A 176 -7.29 -18.91 -8.37
CA PRO A 176 -6.83 -17.53 -8.55
C PRO A 176 -7.90 -16.56 -9.08
N LEU A 177 -8.79 -17.01 -9.97
CA LEU A 177 -9.84 -16.16 -10.54
C LEU A 177 -10.97 -15.86 -9.55
N LEU A 178 -11.24 -16.76 -8.61
CA LEU A 178 -12.20 -16.50 -7.55
C LEU A 178 -11.65 -15.47 -6.56
N CYS A 179 -10.38 -15.62 -6.15
CA CYS A 179 -9.71 -14.67 -5.29
C CYS A 179 -9.62 -13.29 -5.94
N GLU A 180 -9.29 -13.23 -7.23
CA GLU A 180 -9.27 -11.98 -8.01
C GLU A 180 -10.66 -11.34 -8.09
N GLY A 181 -11.70 -12.10 -8.41
CA GLY A 181 -13.08 -11.62 -8.42
C GLY A 181 -13.53 -11.09 -7.06
N THR A 182 -13.17 -11.79 -5.98
CA THR A 182 -13.48 -11.40 -4.60
C THR A 182 -12.76 -10.11 -4.21
N ARG A 183 -11.47 -9.97 -4.57
CA ARG A 183 -10.72 -8.71 -4.38
C ARG A 183 -11.41 -7.56 -5.09
N ARG A 184 -11.78 -7.73 -6.36
CA ARG A 184 -12.46 -6.69 -7.14
C ARG A 184 -13.80 -6.30 -6.53
N GLN A 185 -14.65 -7.26 -6.18
CA GLN A 185 -15.94 -6.99 -5.51
C GLN A 185 -15.75 -6.23 -4.19
N ARG A 186 -14.74 -6.62 -3.39
CA ARG A 186 -14.38 -5.93 -2.14
C ARG A 186 -13.94 -4.50 -2.39
N GLY A 187 -13.10 -4.27 -3.42
CA GLY A 187 -12.62 -2.95 -3.82
C GLY A 187 -13.75 -2.02 -4.24
N GLU A 188 -14.68 -2.51 -5.07
CA GLU A 188 -15.86 -1.73 -5.48
C GLU A 188 -16.73 -1.33 -4.29
N LEU A 189 -16.97 -2.28 -3.36
CA LEU A 189 -17.71 -1.99 -2.12
C LEU A 189 -16.99 -0.96 -1.25
N ALA A 190 -15.67 -1.12 -1.04
CA ALA A 190 -14.86 -0.19 -0.27
C ALA A 190 -14.90 1.23 -0.87
N ILE A 191 -14.76 1.34 -2.19
CA ILE A 191 -14.86 2.60 -2.91
C ILE A 191 -16.24 3.25 -2.69
N ALA A 192 -17.32 2.48 -2.82
CA ALA A 192 -18.68 2.99 -2.62
C ALA A 192 -18.86 3.53 -1.19
N LEU A 193 -18.41 2.78 -0.18
CA LEU A 193 -18.49 3.17 1.22
C LEU A 193 -17.65 4.41 1.55
N LEU A 194 -16.38 4.44 1.12
CA LEU A 194 -15.47 5.58 1.37
C LEU A 194 -15.96 6.85 0.67
N THR A 195 -16.48 6.74 -0.55
CA THR A 195 -16.98 7.90 -1.30
C THR A 195 -18.27 8.44 -0.68
N PHE A 196 -19.16 7.56 -0.22
CA PHE A 196 -20.44 7.95 0.37
C PHE A 196 -20.29 8.52 1.78
N TYR A 197 -19.43 7.93 2.62
CA TYR A 197 -19.17 8.36 4.00
C TYR A 197 -17.94 9.24 4.14
N LYS A 198 -17.52 9.93 3.07
CA LYS A 198 -16.31 10.76 3.05
C LYS A 198 -16.28 11.79 4.19
N ASP A 199 -17.43 12.33 4.57
CA ASP A 199 -17.55 13.38 5.59
C ASP A 199 -17.64 12.82 7.03
N ASP A 200 -17.72 11.49 7.21
CA ASP A 200 -17.82 10.82 8.51
C ASP A 200 -16.52 10.05 8.82
N SER A 201 -15.62 10.73 9.55
CA SER A 201 -14.30 10.19 9.89
C SER A 201 -14.36 8.87 10.70
N TYR A 202 -15.41 8.67 11.51
CA TYR A 202 -15.56 7.45 12.31
C TYR A 202 -15.96 6.28 11.42
N LYS A 203 -16.91 6.51 10.50
CA LYS A 203 -17.29 5.49 9.52
C LYS A 203 -16.13 5.14 8.59
N ILE A 204 -15.33 6.11 8.15
CA ILE A 204 -14.11 5.85 7.37
C ILE A 204 -13.14 4.98 8.15
N CYS A 205 -12.87 5.32 9.42
CA CYS A 205 -11.96 4.57 10.27
C CYS A 205 -12.36 3.10 10.34
N ARG A 206 -13.64 2.82 10.60
CA ARG A 206 -14.15 1.44 10.65
C ARG A 206 -14.10 0.71 9.30
N ILE A 207 -14.34 1.40 8.19
CA ILE A 207 -14.16 0.81 6.85
C ILE A 207 -12.69 0.43 6.64
N MET A 208 -11.76 1.34 6.95
CA MET A 208 -10.32 1.15 6.81
C MET A 208 -9.80 0.01 7.69
N GLU A 209 -10.29 -0.12 8.93
CA GLU A 209 -9.93 -1.23 9.82
C GLU A 209 -10.33 -2.60 9.28
N LYS A 210 -11.43 -2.70 8.53
CA LYS A 210 -11.86 -3.96 7.89
C LYS A 210 -11.20 -4.19 6.54
N LEU A 211 -10.84 -3.13 5.82
CA LEU A 211 -10.17 -3.21 4.53
C LEU A 211 -8.69 -3.60 4.68
N LEU A 212 -8.03 -3.07 5.70
CA LEU A 212 -6.61 -3.31 6.02
C LEU A 212 -6.49 -4.47 7.01
N ASP A 213 -6.46 -5.69 6.49
CA ASP A 213 -6.48 -6.92 7.29
C ASP A 213 -5.19 -7.11 8.11
N LYS A 214 -5.29 -6.83 9.42
CA LYS A 214 -4.19 -6.93 10.38
C LYS A 214 -3.59 -8.34 10.49
N GLU A 215 -4.36 -9.38 10.17
CA GLU A 215 -3.86 -10.76 10.18
C GLU A 215 -3.01 -11.10 8.95
N VAL A 216 -3.23 -10.39 7.83
CA VAL A 216 -2.43 -10.56 6.61
C VAL A 216 -1.18 -9.71 6.69
N HIS A 217 -1.31 -8.46 7.10
CA HIS A 217 -0.19 -7.55 7.32
C HIS A 217 -0.57 -6.46 8.34
N GLN A 218 0.29 -6.21 9.32
CA GLN A 218 0.04 -5.18 10.31
C GLN A 218 0.59 -3.83 9.84
N LEU A 219 -0.28 -2.93 9.37
CA LEU A 219 0.12 -1.58 8.91
C LEU A 219 0.72 -0.74 10.04
N ILE A 220 0.12 -0.79 11.23
CA ILE A 220 0.55 -0.02 12.39
C ILE A 220 0.36 -0.87 13.66
N LYS A 221 1.27 -0.70 14.63
CA LYS A 221 1.23 -1.43 15.91
C LYS A 221 0.02 -1.00 16.76
N THR A 222 -0.34 0.29 16.70
CA THR A 222 -1.52 0.89 17.35
C THR A 222 -2.77 0.79 16.46
N PRO A 223 -4.00 0.82 17.03
CA PRO A 223 -5.22 0.85 16.23
C PRO A 223 -5.32 2.14 15.40
N LEU A 224 -5.99 2.06 14.24
CA LEU A 224 -6.30 3.24 13.44
C LEU A 224 -7.27 4.13 14.24
N ILE A 225 -7.08 5.45 14.13
CA ILE A 225 -7.87 6.42 14.90
C ILE A 225 -8.61 7.36 13.95
N SER A 226 -9.88 7.62 14.24
CA SER A 226 -10.76 8.53 13.48
C SER A 226 -10.15 9.89 13.10
N PRO A 227 -9.35 10.57 13.95
CA PRO A 227 -8.79 11.88 13.64
C PRO A 227 -7.94 11.93 12.36
N TYR A 228 -7.31 10.82 11.95
CA TYR A 228 -6.55 10.76 10.70
C TYR A 228 -7.40 11.03 9.45
N TYR A 229 -8.71 10.82 9.53
CA TYR A 229 -9.63 10.97 8.41
C TYR A 229 -10.43 12.29 8.44
N THR A 230 -10.07 13.19 9.36
CA THR A 230 -10.64 14.55 9.39
C THR A 230 -9.92 15.45 8.39
N ASN A 231 -10.47 16.64 8.14
CA ASN A 231 -9.82 17.64 7.30
C ASN A 231 -8.53 18.22 7.93
N ASN A 232 -8.35 18.04 9.24
CA ASN A 232 -7.16 18.47 9.96
C ASN A 232 -6.57 17.29 10.76
N PRO A 233 -5.91 16.34 10.07
CA PRO A 233 -5.32 15.17 10.72
C PRO A 233 -4.24 15.59 11.73
N PRO A 234 -4.00 14.78 12.78
CA PRO A 234 -3.05 15.11 13.83
C PRO A 234 -1.62 15.21 13.29
N ILE A 235 -0.91 16.26 13.68
CA ILE A 235 0.48 16.57 13.31
C ILE A 235 1.45 16.29 14.48
N HIS A 236 0.95 15.80 15.62
CA HIS A 236 1.77 15.48 16.79
C HIS A 236 1.93 13.97 16.98
N HIS A 237 3.16 13.57 17.29
CA HIS A 237 3.51 12.23 17.75
C HIS A 237 2.74 11.92 19.04
N MET A 238 1.82 10.93 18.98
CA MET A 238 0.85 10.66 20.05
C MET A 238 1.45 10.07 21.34
N LYS A 239 2.77 9.84 21.39
CA LYS A 239 3.44 9.20 22.52
C LYS A 239 3.46 10.06 23.79
N GLU A 240 3.11 11.34 23.72
CA GLU A 240 3.00 12.22 24.91
C GLU A 240 1.68 12.06 25.69
N ARG A 241 0.69 11.29 25.21
CA ARG A 241 -0.61 11.14 25.89
C ARG A 241 -0.72 10.04 26.95
N GLU A 242 0.35 9.32 27.26
CA GLU A 242 0.33 8.34 28.38
C GLU A 242 0.45 9.01 29.77
N GLY A 243 0.49 10.35 29.85
CA GLY A 243 0.67 11.13 31.09
C GLY A 243 -0.56 11.81 31.71
N GLU A 244 -1.73 11.86 31.04
CA GLU A 244 -2.93 12.51 31.59
C GLU A 244 -4.10 11.52 31.67
N SER A 245 -4.14 10.76 32.76
CA SER A 245 -5.33 10.02 33.15
C SER A 245 -6.36 10.94 33.80
N SER A 246 -7.57 10.88 33.25
CA SER A 246 -8.87 11.00 33.94
C SER A 246 -9.43 12.39 34.25
N ALA A 247 -10.43 12.79 33.46
CA ALA A 247 -11.52 13.64 33.94
C ALA A 247 -12.86 13.15 33.36
N MET A 248 -13.49 12.19 34.04
CA MET A 248 -14.93 11.94 33.94
C MET A 248 -15.53 12.06 35.36
N PRO A 249 -16.71 12.68 35.51
CA PRO A 249 -17.22 13.08 36.82
C PRO A 249 -17.82 11.89 37.58
N THR A 250 -17.43 11.76 38.84
CA THR A 250 -17.88 10.76 39.81
C THR A 250 -19.26 11.06 40.39
N SER A 251 -20.06 10.01 40.62
CA SER A 251 -21.16 9.98 41.59
C SER A 251 -21.13 8.64 42.36
N PRO A 252 -21.56 8.57 43.64
CA PRO A 252 -20.87 7.80 44.66
C PRO A 252 -21.56 6.47 45.01
N PHE A 253 -20.78 5.42 45.28
CA PHE A 253 -21.24 4.29 46.08
C PHE A 253 -20.07 3.57 46.81
N ILE A 254 -20.39 3.05 48.00
CA ILE A 254 -19.56 2.71 49.17
C ILE A 254 -18.97 1.27 49.11
N PRO A 255 -17.90 0.93 49.88
CA PRO A 255 -16.92 -0.12 49.56
C PRO A 255 -17.07 -1.45 50.33
N GLY A 256 -16.44 -2.51 49.80
CA GLY A 256 -16.05 -3.74 50.51
C GLY A 256 -14.93 -4.44 49.71
N ALA A 257 -13.69 -4.51 50.20
CA ALA A 257 -13.14 -5.39 51.23
C ALA A 257 -12.53 -6.69 50.64
N GLU A 258 -11.20 -6.76 50.80
CA GLU A 258 -10.33 -7.96 50.91
C GLU A 258 -10.02 -8.83 49.68
N GLY A 259 -8.71 -9.11 49.46
CA GLY A 259 -8.31 -10.29 48.68
C GLY A 259 -6.94 -10.31 47.98
N ILE A 260 -5.85 -10.37 48.74
CA ILE A 260 -4.63 -11.20 48.49
C ILE A 260 -3.63 -10.76 47.40
N ALA A 261 -2.40 -10.48 47.87
CA ALA A 261 -1.16 -10.31 47.11
C ALA A 261 -0.48 -11.65 46.82
N THR A 262 0.23 -11.75 45.70
CA THR A 262 1.30 -12.74 45.51
C THR A 262 2.35 -12.17 44.55
N GLU A 263 3.58 -12.01 45.05
CA GLU A 263 4.77 -11.63 44.30
C GLU A 263 5.26 -12.77 43.40
N CYS A 264 5.83 -12.46 42.23
CA CYS A 264 7.03 -13.15 41.77
C CYS A 264 7.83 -12.28 40.78
N THR A 265 9.05 -12.00 41.19
CA THR A 265 10.16 -11.34 40.49
C THR A 265 10.81 -12.25 39.43
N THR A 266 11.12 -11.72 38.24
CA THR A 266 12.31 -12.14 37.46
C THR A 266 12.78 -11.03 36.53
N GLY A 267 14.04 -10.61 36.69
CA GLY A 267 14.77 -9.81 35.72
C GLY A 267 15.85 -10.63 34.99
N SER A 268 16.23 -10.11 33.82
CA SER A 268 17.55 -10.19 33.16
C SER A 268 17.91 -11.36 32.19
N ARG A 269 17.86 -10.97 30.90
CA ARG A 269 18.85 -11.09 29.79
C ARG A 269 19.26 -12.45 29.17
N PRO A 270 19.43 -12.50 27.82
CA PRO A 270 19.78 -13.70 27.06
C PRO A 270 21.28 -13.84 26.78
N HIS A 271 21.75 -15.08 26.63
CA HIS A 271 23.09 -15.42 26.15
C HIS A 271 23.05 -15.79 24.66
N SER A 272 23.84 -15.07 23.86
CA SER A 272 24.28 -15.46 22.52
C SER A 272 25.69 -16.05 22.57
N SER A 273 26.01 -16.91 21.60
CA SER A 273 27.36 -17.36 21.23
C SER A 273 27.23 -18.15 19.93
N THR A 274 28.10 -18.11 18.91
CA THR A 274 29.10 -17.18 18.35
C THR A 274 29.67 -17.96 17.13
N SER A 275 29.99 -17.27 16.03
CA SER A 275 30.81 -17.79 14.93
C SER A 275 32.06 -16.94 14.77
N ALA A 276 33.19 -17.60 14.60
CA ALA A 276 34.44 -17.12 14.00
C ALA A 276 35.00 -18.34 13.22
N GLU A 277 35.73 -18.27 12.10
CA GLU A 277 36.89 -17.44 11.74
C GLU A 277 36.96 -17.30 10.18
N VAL A 278 37.26 -16.14 9.60
CA VAL A 278 38.56 -15.60 9.09
C VAL A 278 39.12 -16.24 7.79
N GLU A 279 39.59 -15.33 6.93
CA GLU A 279 40.04 -15.38 5.52
C GLU A 279 41.19 -16.33 5.15
N GLN A 280 41.28 -16.70 3.85
CA GLN A 280 42.35 -16.28 2.90
C GLN A 280 42.48 -17.24 1.69
N GLY A 281 42.84 -16.68 0.52
CA GLY A 281 43.75 -17.37 -0.42
C GLY A 281 43.26 -17.65 -1.84
N MET A 282 43.55 -16.70 -2.74
CA MET A 282 44.03 -16.80 -4.14
C MET A 282 43.89 -18.11 -4.96
N GLY A 283 43.64 -17.95 -6.26
CA GLY A 283 44.34 -18.75 -7.28
C GLY A 283 43.48 -19.27 -8.43
N ALA A 284 43.80 -18.82 -9.64
CA ALA A 284 43.18 -19.16 -10.91
C ALA A 284 43.33 -20.64 -11.34
N LEU A 285 42.47 -21.11 -12.25
CA LEU A 285 42.82 -21.47 -13.64
C LEU A 285 41.71 -22.32 -14.30
N SER A 286 41.50 -22.04 -15.58
CA SER A 286 40.65 -22.77 -16.51
C SER A 286 41.46 -23.82 -17.29
N VAL A 287 40.73 -24.79 -17.85
CA VAL A 287 41.05 -25.72 -18.94
C VAL A 287 41.67 -27.07 -18.56
N GLY A 288 40.92 -28.13 -18.90
CA GLY A 288 41.41 -29.50 -19.04
C GLY A 288 40.37 -30.35 -19.78
N THR A 289 40.69 -30.75 -21.00
CA THR A 289 39.92 -31.67 -21.85
C THR A 289 40.50 -33.09 -21.71
N SER A 290 39.62 -34.11 -21.79
CA SER A 290 39.84 -35.44 -22.42
C SER A 290 40.30 -36.69 -21.61
N ILE A 291 39.36 -37.67 -21.53
CA ILE A 291 39.44 -39.13 -21.85
C ILE A 291 39.60 -40.21 -20.72
N ASN A 292 38.59 -41.11 -20.69
CA ASN A 292 38.44 -42.54 -20.29
C ASN A 292 38.95 -43.14 -18.95
N ALA A 293 38.03 -43.78 -18.20
CA ALA A 293 37.95 -45.25 -18.00
C ALA A 293 36.79 -45.65 -17.03
N LEU A 294 36.41 -46.93 -17.10
CA LEU A 294 35.16 -47.57 -16.60
C LEU A 294 35.01 -47.69 -15.07
N GLY A 295 33.74 -47.72 -14.59
CA GLY A 295 33.39 -48.24 -13.27
C GLY A 295 31.96 -47.89 -12.81
N GLN A 296 31.07 -48.88 -12.77
CA GLN A 296 29.66 -48.78 -12.36
C GLN A 296 29.48 -48.35 -10.89
N GLY A 297 28.47 -47.52 -10.61
CA GLY A 297 28.03 -47.20 -9.24
C GLY A 297 26.86 -46.23 -9.21
N VAL A 298 25.71 -46.72 -8.74
CA VAL A 298 24.39 -46.08 -8.68
C VAL A 298 24.38 -44.76 -7.90
N ASN A 299 23.86 -43.69 -8.49
CA ASN A 299 22.97 -42.69 -7.85
C ASN A 299 22.57 -41.59 -8.85
N SER A 300 21.31 -41.61 -9.29
CA SER A 300 20.71 -40.55 -10.09
C SER A 300 20.54 -39.28 -9.25
N ARG A 301 21.55 -38.40 -9.26
CA ARG A 301 21.38 -37.00 -8.86
C ARG A 301 20.49 -36.31 -9.89
N THR A 302 19.21 -36.16 -9.57
CA THR A 302 18.35 -35.20 -10.25
C THR A 302 18.94 -33.81 -10.06
N LYS A 303 19.45 -33.27 -11.15
CA LYS A 303 19.85 -31.87 -11.29
C LYS A 303 18.57 -31.02 -11.17
N ASP A 304 18.21 -30.64 -9.96
CA ASP A 304 17.14 -29.65 -9.75
C ASP A 304 17.62 -28.32 -10.34
N GLY A 305 16.96 -27.94 -11.43
CA GLY A 305 17.16 -26.67 -12.11
C GLY A 305 16.87 -25.52 -11.16
N ARG A 306 17.77 -24.54 -11.20
CA ARG A 306 17.60 -23.19 -10.66
C ARG A 306 16.42 -22.50 -11.33
N TYR A 307 15.21 -22.79 -10.87
CA TYR A 307 14.09 -21.88 -10.96
C TYR A 307 13.52 -21.84 -9.56
N LYS A 308 13.76 -20.73 -8.84
CA LYS A 308 13.01 -20.43 -7.62
C LYS A 308 11.52 -20.61 -7.99
N LYS A 309 10.88 -21.66 -7.47
CA LYS A 309 9.44 -21.84 -7.61
C LYS A 309 8.81 -20.56 -7.09
N ARG A 310 8.12 -19.83 -7.96
CA ARG A 310 7.27 -18.69 -7.59
C ARG A 310 6.43 -19.15 -6.39
N ALA A 311 6.60 -18.50 -5.24
CA ALA A 311 5.86 -18.85 -4.04
C ALA A 311 4.38 -18.56 -4.32
N TYR A 312 3.61 -19.61 -4.60
CA TYR A 312 2.18 -19.47 -4.79
C TYR A 312 1.51 -19.50 -3.41
N PRO A 313 0.65 -18.52 -3.09
CA PRO A 313 -0.05 -18.45 -1.81
C PRO A 313 -0.95 -19.69 -1.67
N SER A 314 -0.51 -20.64 -0.84
CA SER A 314 -1.08 -21.99 -0.74
C SER A 314 -2.01 -22.16 0.47
N ILE A 315 -2.01 -21.16 1.36
CA ILE A 315 -2.92 -21.07 2.50
C ILE A 315 -3.91 -19.92 2.23
N PRO A 316 -5.19 -20.06 2.59
CA PRO A 316 -6.16 -18.97 2.48
C PRO A 316 -5.68 -17.68 3.13
N ASN A 317 -5.97 -16.54 2.48
CA ASN A 317 -5.68 -15.19 2.97
C ASN A 317 -4.18 -14.92 3.24
N GLN A 318 -3.25 -15.59 2.56
CA GLN A 318 -1.84 -15.21 2.58
C GLN A 318 -1.56 -13.94 1.75
N PRO A 319 -0.54 -13.14 2.12
CA PRO A 319 -0.09 -12.03 1.29
C PRO A 319 0.37 -12.57 -0.08
N SER A 320 -0.01 -11.87 -1.15
CA SER A 320 0.30 -12.27 -2.53
C SER A 320 0.69 -11.08 -3.40
N GLU A 321 1.50 -11.33 -4.44
CA GLU A 321 1.94 -10.31 -5.39
C GLU A 321 0.73 -9.61 -6.05
N ALA A 322 -0.29 -10.40 -6.41
CA ALA A 322 -1.55 -9.90 -6.95
C ALA A 322 -2.35 -9.08 -5.93
N GLY A 323 -2.37 -9.51 -4.66
CA GLY A 323 -2.99 -8.75 -3.57
C GLY A 323 -2.33 -7.39 -3.33
N ALA A 324 -0.99 -7.35 -3.33
CA ALA A 324 -0.22 -6.11 -3.21
C ALA A 324 -0.50 -5.15 -4.38
N HIS A 325 -0.45 -5.65 -5.62
CA HIS A 325 -0.76 -4.84 -6.81
C HIS A 325 -2.20 -4.31 -6.78
N PHE A 326 -3.17 -5.16 -6.44
CA PHE A 326 -4.57 -4.77 -6.33
C PHE A 326 -4.78 -3.66 -5.28
N MET A 327 -4.22 -3.82 -4.08
CA MET A 327 -4.33 -2.80 -3.01
C MET A 327 -3.71 -1.48 -3.43
N PHE A 328 -2.61 -1.50 -4.18
CA PHE A 328 -1.96 -0.30 -4.69
C PHE A 328 -2.80 0.40 -5.78
N GLU A 329 -3.40 -0.33 -6.71
CA GLU A 329 -4.32 0.24 -7.69
C GLU A 329 -5.61 0.76 -7.05
N LEU A 330 -6.09 0.09 -6.00
CA LEU A 330 -7.22 0.55 -5.21
C LEU A 330 -6.90 1.89 -4.52
N ALA A 331 -5.70 2.04 -3.95
CA ALA A 331 -5.23 3.30 -3.37
C ALA A 331 -5.24 4.45 -4.38
N LYS A 332 -4.73 4.23 -5.59
CA LYS A 332 -4.77 5.23 -6.68
C LYS A 332 -6.20 5.59 -7.08
N THR A 333 -7.09 4.60 -7.12
CA THR A 333 -8.51 4.82 -7.46
C THR A 333 -9.22 5.66 -6.41
N VAL A 334 -8.96 5.39 -5.12
CA VAL A 334 -9.50 6.20 -4.00
C VAL A 334 -8.95 7.63 -4.07
N LEU A 335 -7.66 7.81 -4.35
CA LEU A 335 -7.05 9.13 -4.52
C LEU A 335 -7.71 9.93 -5.66
N ASN A 336 -7.91 9.30 -6.82
CA ASN A 336 -8.59 9.94 -7.96
C ASN A 336 -10.02 10.37 -7.60
N LYS A 337 -10.76 9.55 -6.85
CA LYS A 337 -12.11 9.90 -6.38
C LYS A 337 -12.13 10.99 -5.31
N ALA A 338 -11.03 11.18 -4.59
CA ALA A 338 -10.89 12.22 -3.58
C ALA A 338 -10.59 13.61 -4.16
N GLY A 339 -10.40 13.73 -5.47
CA GLY A 339 -10.03 14.96 -6.16
C GLY A 339 -8.66 14.92 -6.83
N GLY A 340 -7.95 13.78 -6.79
CA GLY A 340 -6.63 13.62 -7.40
C GLY A 340 -5.52 14.36 -6.65
N SER A 341 -4.33 14.46 -7.25
CA SER A 341 -3.26 15.30 -6.70
C SER A 341 -3.68 16.77 -6.72
N SER A 342 -3.18 17.57 -5.77
CA SER A 342 -3.46 19.03 -5.73
C SER A 342 -2.95 19.79 -6.99
N SER A 343 -2.28 19.08 -7.91
CA SER A 343 -1.69 19.56 -9.15
C SER A 343 -2.58 19.42 -10.41
N THR A 344 -3.84 18.97 -10.31
CA THR A 344 -4.78 19.05 -11.45
C THR A 344 -5.31 20.48 -11.62
N SER A 345 -4.45 21.38 -12.09
CA SER A 345 -4.72 22.80 -12.29
C SER A 345 -5.29 23.11 -13.69
N LEU A 346 -6.48 23.71 -13.69
CA LEU A 346 -6.85 24.93 -14.43
C LEU A 346 -7.14 24.94 -15.95
N PHE A 347 -7.13 23.83 -16.70
CA PHE A 347 -7.43 23.89 -18.16
C PHE A 347 -8.54 22.96 -18.69
N THR A 348 -9.54 22.67 -17.86
CA THR A 348 -10.82 22.12 -18.38
C THR A 348 -11.96 22.98 -17.86
N GLN A 349 -12.68 23.59 -18.80
CA GLN A 349 -13.90 24.37 -18.56
C GLN A 349 -14.78 23.72 -17.48
N PRO A 350 -15.16 24.44 -16.41
CA PRO A 350 -16.02 23.89 -15.37
C PRO A 350 -17.41 23.68 -15.95
N SER A 351 -17.84 22.42 -16.01
CA SER A 351 -19.26 22.11 -16.19
C SER A 351 -19.99 22.57 -14.92
N THR A 352 -20.65 23.73 -15.01
CA THR A 352 -21.44 24.30 -13.93
C THR A 352 -22.50 23.29 -13.46
N THR A 353 -22.40 22.82 -12.21
CA THR A 353 -23.49 22.27 -11.35
C THR A 353 -22.99 21.50 -10.12
N GLN A 354 -21.68 21.28 -9.89
CA GLN A 354 -21.21 20.70 -8.62
C GLN A 354 -20.39 21.69 -7.81
N THR A 355 -20.78 21.90 -6.56
CA THR A 355 -20.07 22.66 -5.53
C THR A 355 -18.66 22.09 -5.37
N HIS A 356 -17.65 22.74 -5.93
CA HIS A 356 -16.26 22.32 -5.82
C HIS A 356 -15.75 22.52 -4.39
N HIS A 357 -15.79 21.46 -3.57
CA HIS A 357 -14.90 21.35 -2.42
C HIS A 357 -13.52 20.89 -2.95
N GLY A 358 -12.44 21.44 -2.38
CA GLY A 358 -11.06 21.03 -2.70
C GLY A 358 -10.79 19.54 -2.41
N PRO A 359 -9.55 19.07 -2.61
CA PRO A 359 -9.20 17.66 -2.38
C PRO A 359 -9.59 17.19 -0.98
N HIS A 360 -10.26 16.04 -0.90
CA HIS A 360 -10.76 15.50 0.36
C HIS A 360 -9.62 14.89 1.18
N ARG A 361 -9.05 15.68 2.10
CA ARG A 361 -7.84 15.33 2.86
C ARG A 361 -7.95 13.99 3.61
N GLY A 362 -9.11 13.68 4.20
CA GLY A 362 -9.32 12.40 4.86
C GLY A 362 -9.24 11.19 3.90
N LEU A 363 -9.65 11.34 2.65
CA LEU A 363 -9.59 10.28 1.65
C LEU A 363 -8.20 10.17 1.02
N HIS A 364 -7.45 11.27 0.94
CA HIS A 364 -6.03 11.24 0.58
C HIS A 364 -5.25 10.44 1.64
N MET A 365 -5.55 10.65 2.92
CA MET A 365 -4.95 9.87 4.00
C MET A 365 -5.32 8.39 3.92
N CYS A 366 -6.57 8.07 3.55
CA CYS A 366 -6.97 6.68 3.27
C CYS A 366 -6.13 6.07 2.15
N ALA A 367 -6.04 6.75 1.01
CA ALA A 367 -5.27 6.29 -0.13
C ALA A 367 -3.79 6.07 0.23
N PHE A 368 -3.19 6.99 0.99
CA PHE A 368 -1.82 6.87 1.47
C PHE A 368 -1.60 5.63 2.35
N GLN A 369 -2.48 5.41 3.34
CA GLN A 369 -2.43 4.23 4.20
C GLN A 369 -2.62 2.91 3.43
N MET A 370 -3.50 2.90 2.41
CA MET A 370 -3.70 1.75 1.53
C MET A 370 -2.46 1.47 0.69
N GLY A 371 -1.77 2.50 0.20
CA GLY A 371 -0.53 2.37 -0.54
C GLY A 371 0.62 1.84 0.32
N LEU A 372 0.73 2.31 1.58
CA LEU A 372 1.68 1.76 2.54
C LEU A 372 1.38 0.30 2.87
N TYR A 373 0.13 -0.05 3.11
CA TYR A 373 -0.28 -1.43 3.33
C TYR A 373 0.05 -2.32 2.13
N ALA A 374 -0.19 -1.84 0.90
CA ALA A 374 0.18 -2.54 -0.32
C ALA A 374 1.70 -2.77 -0.43
N LEU A 375 2.51 -1.81 0.00
CA LEU A 375 3.96 -1.97 0.10
C LEU A 375 4.36 -3.04 1.12
N GLY A 376 3.70 -3.07 2.27
CA GLY A 376 3.88 -4.10 3.28
C GLY A 376 3.55 -5.51 2.77
N LEU A 377 2.40 -5.66 2.09
CA LEU A 377 2.06 -6.91 1.41
C LEU A 377 3.11 -7.33 0.39
N HIS A 378 3.66 -6.37 -0.36
CA HIS A 378 4.75 -6.65 -1.30
C HIS A 378 5.98 -7.20 -0.56
N ASN A 379 6.39 -6.56 0.54
CA ASN A 379 7.53 -6.99 1.36
C ASN A 379 7.36 -8.40 1.93
N CYS A 380 6.14 -8.80 2.32
CA CYS A 380 5.87 -10.16 2.77
C CYS A 380 6.12 -11.21 1.68
N VAL A 381 5.94 -10.85 0.41
CA VAL A 381 6.07 -11.75 -0.75
C VAL A 381 7.48 -11.72 -1.33
N SER A 382 8.13 -10.55 -1.30
CA SER A 382 9.50 -10.32 -1.79
C SER A 382 10.41 -9.88 -0.64
N PRO A 383 11.01 -10.83 0.12
CA PRO A 383 11.82 -10.51 1.30
C PRO A 383 13.13 -9.78 0.97
N ASN A 384 13.52 -9.73 -0.31
CA ASN A 384 14.70 -8.99 -0.74
C ASN A 384 14.28 -7.58 -1.16
N TRP A 385 14.63 -6.59 -0.33
CA TRP A 385 14.46 -5.16 -0.64
C TRP A 385 15.08 -4.76 -2.00
N LEU A 386 16.17 -5.42 -2.41
CA LEU A 386 16.81 -5.26 -3.73
C LEU A 386 15.92 -5.69 -4.93
N SER A 387 14.85 -6.44 -4.70
CA SER A 387 13.88 -6.77 -5.76
C SER A 387 12.81 -5.69 -5.94
N ARG A 388 12.73 -4.71 -5.02
CA ARG A 388 11.88 -3.53 -5.11
C ARG A 388 12.49 -2.37 -5.91
N THR A 389 13.71 -2.50 -6.39
CA THR A 389 14.46 -1.43 -7.09
C THR A 389 13.76 -0.91 -8.36
N TYR A 390 12.69 -1.57 -8.82
CA TYR A 390 11.83 -1.14 -9.92
C TYR A 390 10.35 -0.95 -9.53
N SER A 391 10.00 -1.08 -8.24
CA SER A 391 8.63 -0.87 -7.77
C SER A 391 8.35 0.62 -7.65
N SER A 392 7.38 1.11 -8.41
CA SER A 392 6.90 2.49 -8.35
C SER A 392 6.18 2.83 -7.03
N HIS A 393 6.01 1.86 -6.12
CA HIS A 393 5.31 2.04 -4.86
C HIS A 393 5.98 3.10 -3.98
N VAL A 394 7.30 3.03 -3.82
CA VAL A 394 8.06 3.93 -2.94
C VAL A 394 8.01 5.35 -3.50
N SER A 395 8.29 5.53 -4.78
CA SER A 395 8.22 6.84 -5.43
C SER A 395 6.82 7.46 -5.34
N TRP A 396 5.77 6.65 -5.47
CA TRP A 396 4.39 7.12 -5.30
C TRP A 396 4.09 7.50 -3.84
N ILE A 397 4.48 6.66 -2.86
CA ILE A 397 4.33 6.94 -1.43
C ILE A 397 5.07 8.23 -1.07
N THR A 398 6.32 8.40 -1.52
CA THR A 398 7.09 9.62 -1.33
C THR A 398 6.38 10.82 -1.94
N GLY A 399 5.87 10.71 -3.17
CA GLY A 399 5.12 11.78 -3.81
C GLY A 399 3.86 12.17 -3.02
N GLN A 400 3.08 11.18 -2.58
CA GLN A 400 1.87 11.40 -1.80
C GLN A 400 2.14 11.95 -0.41
N ALA A 401 3.22 11.54 0.25
CA ALA A 401 3.65 12.11 1.52
C ALA A 401 3.93 13.62 1.40
N MET A 402 4.55 14.05 0.30
CA MET A 402 4.80 15.47 0.04
C MET A 402 3.51 16.25 -0.28
N GLU A 403 2.53 15.63 -0.95
CA GLU A 403 1.24 16.29 -1.27
C GLU A 403 0.29 16.38 -0.08
N ILE A 404 0.33 15.41 0.83
CA ILE A 404 -0.48 15.40 2.05
C ILE A 404 0.17 16.30 3.11
N GLY A 405 1.50 16.28 3.22
CA GLY A 405 2.27 17.12 4.14
C GLY A 405 2.50 16.47 5.50
N ALA A 406 2.62 17.30 6.55
CA ALA A 406 3.09 16.92 7.87
C ALA A 406 2.39 15.68 8.47
N ALA A 407 1.06 15.56 8.32
CA ALA A 407 0.31 14.43 8.86
C ALA A 407 0.70 13.07 8.25
N ALA A 408 1.06 13.01 6.97
CA ALA A 408 1.55 11.79 6.35
C ALA A 408 2.94 11.43 6.86
N ILE A 409 3.81 12.43 7.07
CA ILE A 409 5.14 12.24 7.65
C ILE A 409 5.02 11.75 9.10
N CYS A 410 4.14 12.34 9.92
CA CYS A 410 3.88 11.87 11.27
C CYS A 410 3.39 10.42 11.30
N PHE A 411 2.51 10.04 10.38
CA PHE A 411 2.08 8.64 10.25
C PHE A 411 3.24 7.70 9.86
N LEU A 412 4.18 8.17 9.03
CA LEU A 412 5.36 7.38 8.66
C LEU A 412 6.28 7.13 9.84
N ILE A 413 6.44 8.08 10.78
CA ILE A 413 7.29 7.90 11.97
C ILE A 413 6.95 6.60 12.70
N ASP A 414 5.67 6.29 12.86
CA ASP A 414 5.20 5.11 13.60
C ASP A 414 5.19 3.81 12.76
N THR A 415 5.36 3.90 11.44
CA THR A 415 5.07 2.78 10.53
C THR A 415 6.22 2.42 9.59
N TRP A 416 7.20 3.30 9.37
CA TRP A 416 8.19 3.12 8.32
C TRP A 416 9.02 1.84 8.51
N GLU A 417 9.35 1.43 9.75
CA GLU A 417 10.16 0.23 10.03
C GLU A 417 9.57 -1.08 9.45
N GLY A 418 8.25 -1.14 9.29
CA GLY A 418 7.58 -2.30 8.69
C GLY A 418 7.49 -2.28 7.16
N HIS A 419 7.83 -1.15 6.52
CA HIS A 419 7.45 -0.87 5.14
C HIS A 419 8.59 -0.34 4.28
N LEU A 420 9.46 0.49 4.84
CA LEU A 420 10.52 1.22 4.17
C LEU A 420 11.88 0.78 4.73
N THR A 421 12.91 0.83 3.89
CA THR A 421 14.29 0.72 4.35
C THR A 421 14.72 2.01 5.05
N PRO A 422 15.72 1.96 5.96
CA PRO A 422 16.26 3.17 6.58
C PRO A 422 16.69 4.25 5.56
N PRO A 423 17.38 3.91 4.44
CA PRO A 423 17.71 4.91 3.41
C PRO A 423 16.48 5.51 2.70
N GLU A 424 15.44 4.72 2.43
CA GLU A 424 14.18 5.22 1.84
C GLU A 424 13.50 6.22 2.79
N ALA A 425 13.43 5.91 4.09
CA ALA A 425 12.86 6.80 5.11
C ALA A 425 13.68 8.08 5.28
N ALA A 426 15.02 7.98 5.32
CA ALA A 426 15.93 9.13 5.37
C ALA A 426 15.77 10.03 4.13
N SER A 427 15.60 9.44 2.95
CA SER A 427 15.35 10.20 1.72
C SER A 427 14.01 10.94 1.74
N ILE A 428 12.96 10.34 2.32
CA ILE A 428 11.67 11.01 2.51
C ILE A 428 11.81 12.19 3.48
N ALA A 429 12.46 11.99 4.63
CA ALA A 429 12.71 13.06 5.59
C ALA A 429 13.49 14.21 4.94
N ASP A 430 14.57 13.90 4.21
CA ASP A 430 15.38 14.90 3.52
C ASP A 430 14.62 15.69 2.44
N ARG A 431 13.65 15.06 1.78
CA ARG A 431 12.81 15.75 0.82
C ARG A 431 11.77 16.63 1.52
N ALA A 432 11.23 16.18 2.65
CA ALA A 432 10.23 16.92 3.41
C ALA A 432 10.81 18.15 4.12
N SER A 433 12.08 18.11 4.55
CA SER A 433 12.76 19.22 5.22
C SER A 433 13.05 20.43 4.33
N ARG A 434 13.07 20.26 3.00
CA ARG A 434 13.31 21.34 2.02
C ARG A 434 12.09 22.25 1.78
N GLY A 435 10.96 21.96 2.41
CA GLY A 435 9.75 22.77 2.33
C GLY A 435 9.84 24.07 3.12
N CYS A 436 8.87 24.96 2.92
CA CYS A 436 8.74 26.20 3.69
C CYS A 436 7.78 26.10 4.90
N ASP A 437 7.08 24.98 5.06
CA ASP A 437 6.11 24.78 6.14
C ASP A 437 6.78 24.23 7.40
N THR A 438 6.77 25.03 8.48
CA THR A 438 7.37 24.68 9.77
C THR A 438 6.87 23.35 10.32
N ASN A 439 5.58 23.03 10.15
CA ASN A 439 5.02 21.76 10.64
C ASN A 439 5.59 20.56 9.87
N MET A 440 5.80 20.73 8.58
CA MET A 440 6.37 19.70 7.71
C MET A 440 7.87 19.50 7.99
N VAL A 441 8.61 20.58 8.21
CA VAL A 441 10.03 20.51 8.56
C VAL A 441 10.22 19.87 9.94
N ASN A 442 9.38 20.22 10.92
CA ASN A 442 9.41 19.59 12.25
C ASN A 442 9.09 18.09 12.17
N ALA A 443 8.04 17.71 11.42
CA ALA A 443 7.73 16.29 11.19
C ALA A 443 8.87 15.56 10.46
N ALA A 444 9.54 16.21 9.51
CA ALA A 444 10.68 15.67 8.79
C ALA A 444 11.87 15.40 9.71
N ALA A 445 12.18 16.33 10.62
CA ALA A 445 13.24 16.16 11.60
C ALA A 445 12.95 15.01 12.59
N ASN A 446 11.71 14.88 13.06
CA ASN A 446 11.30 13.74 13.88
C ASN A 446 11.38 12.41 13.11
N LEU A 447 11.03 12.40 11.81
CA LEU A 447 11.24 11.24 10.96
C LEU A 447 12.74 10.92 10.83
N ALA A 448 13.60 11.91 10.57
CA ALA A 448 15.04 11.73 10.49
C ALA A 448 15.61 11.14 11.80
N LEU A 449 15.19 11.66 12.95
CA LEU A 449 15.55 11.17 14.28
C LEU A 449 15.18 9.70 14.48
N SER A 450 14.00 9.30 14.00
CA SER A 450 13.56 7.89 14.09
C SER A 450 14.41 6.92 13.25
N VAL A 451 15.11 7.40 12.22
CA VAL A 451 15.98 6.58 11.36
C VAL A 451 17.39 6.42 11.97
N LEU A 452 17.87 7.37 12.79
CA LEU A 452 19.21 7.36 13.38
C LEU A 452 19.59 6.10 14.19
N PRO A 453 18.69 5.38 14.89
CA PRO A 453 19.03 4.08 15.51
C PRO A 453 19.58 3.06 14.51
N HIS A 454 19.23 3.20 13.23
CA HIS A 454 19.66 2.35 12.12
C HIS A 454 20.86 2.93 11.35
N SER A 455 21.70 3.76 11.99
CA SER A 455 22.85 4.41 11.35
C SER A 455 23.81 3.44 10.65
N HIS A 456 23.92 2.19 11.11
CA HIS A 456 24.74 1.15 10.47
C HIS A 456 24.27 0.75 9.06
N ALA A 457 23.02 1.06 8.69
CA ALA A 457 22.44 0.77 7.38
C ALA A 457 22.40 2.00 6.44
N LEU A 458 22.87 3.16 6.91
CA LEU A 458 22.86 4.43 6.20
C LEU A 458 24.25 4.81 5.68
N ASN A 459 24.29 5.64 4.64
CA ASN A 459 25.52 6.25 4.16
C ASN A 459 25.93 7.45 5.06
N PRO A 460 27.22 7.84 5.10
CA PRO A 460 27.69 8.97 5.92
C PRO A 460 26.92 10.26 5.67
N ASN A 461 26.65 10.56 4.40
CA ASN A 461 25.90 11.76 3.98
C ASN A 461 24.45 11.75 4.50
N GLU A 462 23.80 10.58 4.56
CA GLU A 462 22.42 10.44 5.04
C GLU A 462 22.36 10.69 6.55
N ILE A 463 23.33 10.15 7.30
CA ILE A 463 23.43 10.34 8.75
C ILE A 463 23.73 11.81 9.08
N GLN A 464 24.69 12.42 8.39
CA GLN A 464 25.04 13.83 8.57
C GLN A 464 23.84 14.75 8.30
N ARG A 465 23.09 14.50 7.21
CA ARG A 465 21.88 15.27 6.89
C ARG A 465 20.77 15.07 7.93
N ALA A 466 20.62 13.87 8.47
CA ALA A 466 19.64 13.59 9.51
C ALA A 466 19.98 14.34 10.82
N ILE A 467 21.25 14.36 11.23
CA ILE A 467 21.71 15.13 12.40
C ILE A 467 21.54 16.63 12.16
N LEU A 468 21.86 17.12 10.96
CA LEU A 468 21.68 18.54 10.61
C LEU A 468 20.21 18.96 10.70
N GLN A 469 19.28 18.14 10.21
CA GLN A 469 17.84 18.39 10.34
C GLN A 469 17.39 18.49 11.81
N CYS A 470 17.95 17.65 12.68
CA CYS A 470 17.68 17.71 14.12
C CYS A 470 18.26 19.00 14.75
N LYS A 471 19.48 19.39 14.36
CA LYS A 471 20.14 20.64 14.77
C LYS A 471 19.32 21.88 14.40
N GLU A 472 18.72 21.90 13.22
CA GLU A 472 17.92 23.03 12.75
C GLU A 472 16.59 23.19 13.52
N GLN A 473 16.13 22.16 14.24
CA GLN A 473 14.90 22.24 15.04
C GLN A 473 15.16 22.74 16.46
N SER A 474 16.01 22.05 17.24
CA SER A 474 16.32 22.43 18.61
C SER A 474 17.61 21.79 19.13
N ASP A 475 18.22 22.43 20.13
CA ASP A 475 19.41 21.91 20.80
C ASP A 475 19.10 20.58 21.54
N ASP A 476 17.90 20.44 22.12
CA ASP A 476 17.46 19.17 22.73
C ASP A 476 17.34 18.03 21.70
N MET A 477 16.85 18.34 20.48
CA MET A 477 16.72 17.35 19.41
C MET A 477 18.09 16.96 18.86
N LEU A 478 19.03 17.91 18.80
CA LEU A 478 20.43 17.65 18.46
C LEU A 478 21.10 16.73 19.48
N GLU A 479 20.90 16.98 20.78
CA GLU A 479 21.41 16.12 21.85
C GLU A 479 20.86 14.69 21.68
N HIS A 480 19.56 14.55 21.45
CA HIS A 480 18.93 13.25 21.24
C HIS A 480 19.47 12.53 19.99
N ALA A 481 19.70 13.27 18.90
CA ALA A 481 20.29 12.74 17.68
C ALA A 481 21.71 12.20 17.92
N CYS A 482 22.55 12.98 18.62
CA CYS A 482 23.93 12.61 18.95
C CYS A 482 23.97 11.34 19.82
N LEU A 483 23.19 11.31 20.91
CA LEU A 483 23.08 10.14 21.80
C LEU A 483 22.61 8.88 21.05
N THR A 484 21.67 9.04 20.11
CA THR A 484 21.13 7.94 19.32
C THR A 484 22.18 7.35 18.38
N VAL A 485 22.94 8.21 17.69
CA VAL A 485 24.03 7.77 16.79
C VAL A 485 25.15 7.10 17.56
N GLU A 486 25.53 7.62 18.73
CA GLU A 486 26.52 6.97 19.61
C GLU A 486 26.04 5.60 20.08
N THR A 487 24.77 5.49 20.46
CA THR A 487 24.18 4.22 20.89
C THR A 487 24.17 3.21 19.74
N ALA A 488 23.88 3.64 18.51
CA ALA A 488 24.00 2.80 17.32
C ALA A 488 25.45 2.40 17.04
N ALA A 489 26.41 3.33 17.23
CA ALA A 489 27.83 3.11 16.98
C ALA A 489 28.47 2.09 17.94
N LYS A 490 27.93 1.91 19.15
CA LYS A 490 28.36 0.85 20.09
C LYS A 490 28.27 -0.56 19.47
N GLY A 491 27.37 -0.77 18.50
CA GLY A 491 27.21 -2.03 17.76
C GLY A 491 28.18 -2.20 16.59
N GLY A 492 29.02 -1.20 16.29
CA GLY A 492 29.86 -1.17 15.09
C GLY A 492 29.08 -0.77 13.82
N GLY A 493 29.80 -0.56 12.71
CA GLY A 493 29.20 -0.28 11.40
C GLY A 493 28.84 1.19 11.13
N VAL A 494 29.02 2.09 12.10
CA VAL A 494 28.93 3.55 11.87
C VAL A 494 30.30 4.08 11.41
N TYR A 495 30.29 4.92 10.39
CA TYR A 495 31.51 5.47 9.79
C TYR A 495 32.27 6.40 10.76
N PRO A 496 33.61 6.29 10.89
CA PRO A 496 34.40 7.13 11.79
C PRO A 496 34.23 8.64 11.55
N GLU A 497 34.11 9.06 10.29
CA GLU A 497 33.89 10.46 9.91
C GLU A 497 32.62 11.05 10.53
N VAL A 498 31.56 10.23 10.66
CA VAL A 498 30.30 10.64 11.30
C VAL A 498 30.50 10.81 12.81
N LEU A 499 31.31 9.96 13.45
CA LEU A 499 31.60 10.05 14.88
C LEU A 499 32.42 11.30 15.22
N PHE A 500 33.39 11.66 14.40
CA PHE A 500 34.12 12.93 14.55
C PHE A 500 33.17 14.13 14.46
N GLN A 501 32.19 14.07 13.56
CA GLN A 501 31.19 15.12 13.43
C GLN A 501 30.24 15.18 14.65
N VAL A 502 29.83 14.04 15.20
CA VAL A 502 29.04 13.97 16.44
C VAL A 502 29.83 14.55 17.61
N ALA A 503 31.12 14.24 17.74
CA ALA A 503 31.98 14.83 18.77
C ALA A 503 32.07 16.36 18.66
N LYS A 504 32.14 16.89 17.42
CA LYS A 504 32.10 18.34 17.18
C LYS A 504 30.77 18.97 17.61
N TYR A 505 29.64 18.30 17.40
CA TYR A 505 28.34 18.81 17.87
C TYR A 505 28.21 18.77 19.38
N TRP A 506 28.75 17.75 20.05
CA TRP A 506 28.86 17.75 21.51
C TRP A 506 29.70 18.90 22.05
N PHE A 507 30.83 19.20 21.40
CA PHE A 507 31.64 20.35 21.77
C PHE A 507 30.89 21.67 21.58
N GLU A 508 30.15 21.82 20.48
CA GLU A 508 29.31 23.00 20.24
C GLU A 508 28.23 23.17 21.31
N LEU A 509 27.53 22.08 21.68
CA LEU A 509 26.56 22.08 22.77
C LEU A 509 27.23 22.46 24.10
N TYR A 510 28.35 21.81 24.44
CA TYR A 510 29.10 22.09 25.66
C TYR A 510 29.47 23.57 25.79
N VAL A 511 29.95 24.18 24.71
CA VAL A 511 30.31 25.61 24.69
C VAL A 511 29.09 26.51 24.95
N ARG A 512 27.93 26.20 24.36
CA ARG A 512 26.70 26.99 24.58
C ARG A 512 26.13 26.86 25.99
N TYR A 513 26.17 25.66 26.57
CA TYR A 513 25.63 25.41 27.92
C TYR A 513 26.60 25.78 29.06
N THR A 514 27.86 26.07 28.74
CA THR A 514 28.86 26.51 29.73
C THR A 514 28.87 28.04 29.86
N PRO A 515 28.59 28.61 31.06
CA PRO A 515 28.69 30.06 31.26
C PRO A 515 30.12 30.57 31.02
N GLY A 516 30.32 31.41 30.00
CA GLY A 516 31.64 31.88 29.56
C GLY A 516 32.30 31.06 28.45
N GLY A 517 31.61 30.05 27.89
CA GLY A 517 32.14 29.19 26.82
C GLY A 517 32.51 29.90 25.52
N GLU A 518 31.93 31.07 25.24
CA GLU A 518 32.31 31.89 24.07
C GLU A 518 33.81 32.27 24.08
N GLN A 519 34.43 32.36 25.26
CA GLN A 519 35.86 32.63 25.40
C GLN A 519 36.74 31.41 25.03
N LEU A 520 36.21 30.18 25.05
CA LEU A 520 36.95 28.99 24.60
C LEU A 520 37.09 28.96 23.07
N ILE A 521 36.12 29.53 22.35
CA ILE A 521 36.20 29.69 20.88
C ILE A 521 37.28 30.72 20.52
N ASP A 522 37.40 31.79 21.32
CA ASP A 522 38.41 32.84 21.12
C ASP A 522 39.84 32.43 21.54
N ILE A 523 39.99 31.43 22.42
CA ILE A 523 41.32 30.95 22.87
C ILE A 523 41.93 29.95 21.86
N GLU A 524 41.13 29.30 21.00
CA GLU A 524 41.61 28.36 19.97
C GLU A 524 41.78 28.98 18.56
N VAL A 525 41.50 30.27 18.35
CA VAL A 525 41.83 30.95 17.09
C VAL A 525 43.04 31.86 17.28
N PRO A 526 44.24 31.33 17.02
CA PRO A 526 44.92 31.78 15.81
C PRO A 526 45.62 30.61 15.12
N MET A 527 44.92 29.86 14.25
CA MET A 527 45.47 29.09 13.11
C MET A 527 44.35 28.45 12.28
N THR A 528 43.45 29.26 11.69
CA THR A 528 42.61 28.74 10.59
C THR A 528 42.27 29.76 9.50
N ASP A 529 43.06 30.83 9.37
CA ASP A 529 43.09 31.64 8.13
C ASP A 529 44.07 31.04 7.12
N CYS A 530 43.85 29.76 6.77
CA CYS A 530 44.35 29.22 5.52
C CYS A 530 43.14 28.72 4.74
N LEU A 531 42.70 29.58 3.82
CA LEU A 531 41.85 29.25 2.69
C LEU A 531 42.29 27.88 2.12
N ILE A 532 41.49 26.84 2.36
CA ILE A 532 41.67 25.54 1.73
C ILE A 532 41.17 25.68 0.29
N ASP A 533 42.08 26.02 -0.60
CA ASP A 533 41.94 25.84 -2.04
C ASP A 533 42.02 24.32 -2.35
N PRO A 534 41.08 23.68 -3.08
CA PRO A 534 40.99 22.22 -3.18
C PRO A 534 42.05 21.56 -4.08
N HIS A 535 43.09 22.26 -4.52
CA HIS A 535 43.93 21.80 -5.63
C HIS A 535 45.40 21.47 -5.30
N THR A 536 45.84 21.54 -4.03
CA THR A 536 47.29 21.57 -3.74
C THR A 536 47.85 20.45 -2.84
N GLN A 537 47.09 19.39 -2.52
CA GLN A 537 47.63 18.24 -1.78
C GLN A 537 47.43 16.92 -2.52
N LEU A 538 48.25 16.69 -3.55
CA LEU A 538 48.55 15.35 -4.04
C LEU A 538 50.01 15.22 -4.49
N VAL A 539 50.97 15.82 -3.78
CA VAL A 539 52.41 15.69 -4.16
C VAL A 539 53.39 15.51 -2.99
N ALA A 540 53.04 15.76 -1.73
CA ALA A 540 54.02 15.67 -0.65
C ALA A 540 53.85 14.42 0.23
N LEU A 541 54.27 13.24 -0.27
CA LEU A 541 54.68 12.08 0.56
C LEU A 541 55.20 10.92 -0.32
N ILE A 542 56.31 11.10 -1.03
CA ILE A 542 57.16 9.98 -1.48
C ILE A 542 58.63 10.42 -1.36
N GLU A 543 59.32 9.96 -0.32
CA GLU A 543 60.78 9.89 -0.31
C GLU A 543 61.24 8.94 -1.43
N GLN A 544 62.14 9.39 -2.30
CA GLN A 544 62.90 8.53 -3.21
C GLN A 544 64.38 8.53 -2.83
N PRO A 545 65.08 7.37 -2.90
CA PRO A 545 66.53 7.33 -2.93
C PRO A 545 67.07 7.52 -4.37
N VAL A 546 68.31 7.99 -4.42
CA VAL A 546 69.10 8.52 -5.53
C VAL A 546 69.48 7.49 -6.62
N GLY A 547 69.46 7.91 -7.90
CA GLY A 547 70.17 7.28 -9.04
C GLY A 547 69.85 7.92 -10.42
N PRO A 548 70.78 8.00 -11.41
CA PRO A 548 70.91 9.18 -12.28
C PRO A 548 70.41 9.08 -13.75
N ASP A 549 70.16 10.27 -14.30
CA ASP A 549 70.40 10.77 -15.67
C ASP A 549 69.45 10.54 -16.88
N VAL A 550 69.18 11.70 -17.55
CA VAL A 550 68.73 12.02 -18.95
C VAL A 550 67.22 11.93 -19.35
N PRO A 551 66.73 12.72 -20.36
CA PRO A 551 66.11 14.04 -20.15
C PRO A 551 64.65 14.16 -20.66
N VAL A 552 64.05 15.30 -20.31
CA VAL A 552 62.65 15.74 -20.50
C VAL A 552 62.27 15.99 -21.96
N THR A 553 61.04 15.64 -22.37
CA THR A 553 60.33 16.29 -23.48
C THR A 553 58.87 16.56 -23.10
N ALA A 554 58.46 17.82 -23.20
CA ALA A 554 57.17 18.35 -22.78
C ALA A 554 56.16 18.40 -23.93
N THR A 555 54.89 18.07 -23.66
CA THR A 555 53.72 18.59 -24.39
C THR A 555 52.53 18.73 -23.42
N PRO A 556 51.80 19.87 -23.42
CA PRO A 556 50.68 20.11 -22.48
C PRO A 556 49.36 19.57 -23.03
N VAL A 557 48.55 18.94 -22.17
CA VAL A 557 47.15 18.60 -22.46
C VAL A 557 46.25 19.76 -22.00
N VAL A 558 45.57 20.37 -22.96
CA VAL A 558 44.55 21.43 -22.76
C VAL A 558 43.22 20.77 -22.42
N VAL A 559 42.60 21.21 -21.31
CA VAL A 559 41.22 20.91 -20.93
C VAL A 559 40.28 21.89 -21.64
N THR A 560 39.26 21.40 -22.33
CA THR A 560 38.15 22.24 -22.79
C THR A 560 36.80 21.62 -22.44
N THR A 561 36.05 22.38 -21.66
CA THR A 561 34.66 22.19 -21.25
C THR A 561 33.70 22.56 -22.38
N ALA A 562 32.85 21.63 -22.85
CA ALA A 562 31.57 21.92 -23.52
C ALA A 562 30.65 20.67 -23.62
N PRO A 563 29.31 20.81 -23.62
CA PRO A 563 28.35 19.70 -23.65
C PRO A 563 28.22 19.05 -25.05
N PRO A 564 27.82 17.77 -25.17
CA PRO A 564 27.82 17.07 -26.44
C PRO A 564 26.63 17.48 -27.33
N LEU A 565 26.95 17.82 -28.59
CA LEU A 565 26.02 17.87 -29.72
C LEU A 565 25.78 16.45 -30.26
N TYR A 566 24.53 16.01 -30.36
CA TYR A 566 24.17 14.77 -31.04
C TYR A 566 24.02 15.01 -32.56
N PRO A 567 24.69 14.22 -33.43
CA PRO A 567 24.56 14.37 -34.87
C PRO A 567 23.33 13.65 -35.44
N HIS A 568 22.62 14.35 -36.34
CA HIS A 568 21.61 13.81 -37.22
C HIS A 568 22.20 12.78 -38.19
N GLY A 569 21.65 11.57 -38.19
CA GLY A 569 21.77 10.60 -39.28
C GLY A 569 20.37 10.26 -39.81
N ALA A 570 20.12 10.56 -41.09
CA ALA A 570 18.86 10.26 -41.78
C ALA A 570 18.72 8.76 -42.10
N PRO A 571 17.50 8.18 -42.02
CA PRO A 571 17.20 6.89 -42.64
C PRO A 571 16.38 7.04 -43.95
N PRO A 572 16.35 6.00 -44.81
CA PRO A 572 15.88 6.10 -46.18
C PRO A 572 14.35 5.99 -46.34
N VAL A 573 13.91 6.47 -47.50
CA VAL A 573 12.55 6.53 -48.05
C VAL A 573 11.90 5.16 -48.21
N GLY A 574 10.61 5.03 -47.82
CA GLY A 574 9.71 4.03 -48.40
C GLY A 574 8.50 3.61 -47.55
N MET A 575 7.31 3.85 -48.09
CA MET A 575 6.06 3.08 -47.89
C MET A 575 5.14 3.41 -46.68
N TYR A 576 4.33 4.46 -46.87
CA TYR A 576 2.84 4.48 -46.85
C TYR A 576 1.98 3.72 -45.79
N VAL A 577 0.96 4.49 -45.35
CA VAL A 577 -0.42 4.19 -44.87
C VAL A 577 -0.70 4.04 -43.36
N SER A 578 -1.23 5.12 -42.75
CA SER A 578 -2.55 5.16 -42.07
C SER A 578 -2.92 6.60 -41.72
N HIS A 579 -3.92 7.16 -42.40
CA HIS A 579 -5.30 7.32 -41.91
C HIS A 579 -5.41 8.17 -40.65
N TYR A 580 -5.72 9.46 -40.81
CA TYR A 580 -6.88 10.14 -40.20
C TYR A 580 -7.01 11.53 -40.84
N ASN A 581 -8.13 11.78 -41.53
CA ASN A 581 -8.66 13.13 -41.66
C ASN A 581 -10.19 13.06 -41.76
N PHE A 582 -10.82 13.64 -40.75
CA PHE A 582 -12.25 13.83 -40.61
C PHE A 582 -12.58 15.17 -41.28
N VAL A 583 -13.39 15.16 -42.33
CA VAL A 583 -13.98 16.34 -42.97
C VAL A 583 -15.49 16.24 -42.80
N PRO A 584 -16.20 17.29 -42.34
CA PRO A 584 -17.65 17.31 -42.41
C PRO A 584 -18.08 17.82 -43.79
N ALA A 585 -18.87 17.02 -44.51
CA ALA A 585 -19.50 17.42 -45.76
C ALA A 585 -21.03 17.43 -45.61
N HIS A 586 -21.60 18.60 -45.86
CA HIS A 586 -23.01 18.83 -46.17
C HIS A 586 -23.49 17.99 -47.37
N PRO A 587 -24.79 17.68 -47.47
CA PRO A 587 -25.47 17.52 -48.75
C PRO A 587 -26.23 18.79 -49.13
N GLY A 588 -26.18 19.13 -50.41
CA GLY A 588 -26.61 20.41 -50.96
C GLY A 588 -28.05 20.52 -51.46
N ALA A 589 -28.35 21.78 -51.78
CA ALA A 589 -29.13 22.31 -52.90
C ALA A 589 -30.52 21.73 -53.23
N THR A 590 -31.54 22.58 -53.09
CA THR A 590 -32.53 22.89 -54.14
C THR A 590 -33.19 24.26 -53.90
N ALA A 591 -33.29 25.05 -55.00
CA ALA A 591 -34.23 26.14 -55.32
C ALA A 591 -34.46 27.28 -54.29
N GLY A 592 -34.39 28.57 -54.62
CA GLY A 592 -34.67 29.23 -55.89
C GLY A 592 -35.78 30.27 -55.69
N ALA A 593 -35.36 31.54 -55.56
CA ALA A 593 -35.99 32.75 -56.10
C ALA A 593 -37.09 33.54 -55.33
N PHE A 594 -36.90 34.87 -55.41
CA PHE A 594 -37.79 36.03 -55.17
C PHE A 594 -38.24 36.29 -53.71
N GLY A 595 -38.17 37.50 -53.14
CA GLY A 595 -38.05 38.86 -53.67
C GLY A 595 -39.02 39.74 -52.86
N GLY A 596 -38.53 40.82 -52.24
CA GLY A 596 -39.33 41.74 -51.42
C GLY A 596 -38.55 42.31 -50.25
#